data_AF-A0A062UVA6-F1
#
_entry.id   AF-A0A062UVA6-F1
#
_cell.length_a   1.000
_cell.length_b   1.000
_cell.length_c   1.000
_cell.angle_alpha   90.00
_cell.angle_beta   90.00
_cell.angle_gamma   90.00
#
_symmetry.space_group_name_H-M   'P 1'
#
loop_
_entity.id
_entity.type
_entity.pdbx_description
1 polymer ?
#
loop_
_entity_poly.entity_id
_entity_poly.type
_entity_poly.pdbx_seq_one_letter_code
_entity_poly.pdbx_strand_id
1 'polypeptide(L)'
;MKIALIFATVVIGTIVAVSMVTAADETSYKSTELFTFPGDWAEVPATRVTLFYPAQASWQFLSSPEHPGSNGLLAGTGCTTCHRGQETTLGERLVAHPSLEPDPIEGKKPAIDVDMKAAYDSDYLYMRFEWDAEWPGIMHDLLRWDGSNWVRWGGPKPDAPKAGINASYEDRLTVILSDRDIPAFDGANISFAGAGCFITCHNSMRAMPREPTADEVRANPYLGDAGLGQSDVRKYLLITRTELNEAGGWDKVKTGDEVGELLTEGNFLDMWMWRGARSGPIGYADDNYVLEYRLSDEGTGSFLTQNEPEWMYDQAKVGFNAIPEAKFEELGEFLELPPLIREVNAVPFDPDVSFNVGDLLPRRILREPSGSVADILANSKWEDGRWVLEMRRNLNTGNPDDKVVETGKVYDIGLAIFDDKVSNRRHYVSFPLTLGIGVDADVRAVASTPAPTPTPTPTQTPQPTPAFEAVFALAGLLAIAYMVRRHRR
;
A
#
# COMPACT_ATOMS: atom_id res chain seq x y z
N MET A 1 37.34 -57.29 36.70
CA MET A 1 37.24 -58.17 35.52
C MET A 1 36.16 -57.59 34.61
N LYS A 2 36.55 -57.12 33.40
CA LYS A 2 35.74 -56.77 32.19
C LYS A 2 34.63 -55.69 32.35
N ILE A 3 34.78 -54.43 31.89
CA ILE A 3 34.81 -53.85 30.50
C ILE A 3 33.48 -53.97 29.74
N ALA A 4 32.82 -52.82 29.46
CA ALA A 4 32.30 -52.33 28.15
C ALA A 4 31.37 -51.10 28.36
N LEU A 5 31.76 -49.87 27.96
CA LEU A 5 31.57 -49.17 26.66
C LEU A 5 30.15 -48.59 26.44
N ILE A 6 29.91 -47.29 26.75
CA ILE A 6 29.79 -46.11 25.85
C ILE A 6 28.64 -46.18 24.83
N PHE A 7 27.67 -45.25 24.96
CA PHE A 7 27.22 -44.33 23.89
C PHE A 7 26.56 -43.11 24.55
N ALA A 8 27.20 -41.95 24.46
CA ALA A 8 26.63 -40.65 24.84
C ALA A 8 26.43 -39.84 23.55
N THR A 9 25.18 -39.62 23.19
CA THR A 9 24.79 -38.76 22.07
C THR A 9 24.87 -37.32 22.55
N VAL A 10 25.75 -36.52 21.92
CA VAL A 10 25.84 -35.08 22.13
C VAL A 10 24.71 -34.42 21.34
N VAL A 11 23.75 -33.80 22.04
CA VAL A 11 22.83 -32.83 21.44
C VAL A 11 23.34 -31.44 21.78
N ILE A 12 23.86 -30.75 20.76
CA ILE A 12 24.16 -29.31 20.82
C ILE A 12 22.82 -28.59 20.71
N GLY A 13 22.27 -28.18 21.86
CA GLY A 13 21.13 -27.28 21.92
C GLY A 13 21.61 -25.85 21.77
N THR A 14 21.31 -25.22 20.64
CA THR A 14 21.43 -23.78 20.45
C THR A 14 20.39 -23.10 21.35
N ILE A 15 20.82 -22.50 22.46
CA ILE A 15 19.98 -21.61 23.26
C ILE A 15 19.84 -20.30 22.48
N VAL A 16 18.68 -20.10 21.84
CA VAL A 16 18.23 -18.76 21.44
C VAL A 16 17.77 -18.08 22.72
N ALA A 17 18.57 -17.13 23.21
CA ALA A 17 18.17 -16.27 24.31
C ALA A 17 17.03 -15.36 23.84
N VAL A 18 15.80 -15.70 24.24
CA VAL A 18 14.67 -14.78 24.17
C VAL A 18 14.96 -13.68 25.18
N SER A 19 15.38 -12.53 24.68
CA SER A 19 15.45 -11.32 25.48
C SER A 19 14.02 -10.94 25.86
N MET A 20 13.74 -10.89 27.17
CA MET A 20 12.51 -10.30 27.67
C MET A 20 12.49 -8.83 27.24
N VAL A 21 11.62 -8.53 26.28
CA VAL A 21 11.25 -7.15 25.92
C VAL A 21 10.51 -6.58 27.12
N THR A 22 11.11 -5.58 27.76
CA THR A 22 10.40 -4.67 28.64
C THR A 22 9.39 -3.90 27.79
N ALA A 23 8.12 -3.96 28.15
CA ALA A 23 7.03 -3.24 27.50
C ALA A 23 7.38 -1.75 27.33
N ALA A 24 7.40 -1.30 26.08
CA ALA A 24 7.22 0.10 25.71
C ALA A 24 5.84 0.20 25.04
N ASP A 25 5.07 1.22 25.43
CA ASP A 25 3.79 1.63 24.83
C ASP A 25 3.97 2.12 23.37
N GLU A 26 4.55 1.32 22.48
CA GLU A 26 4.77 1.70 21.08
C GLU A 26 3.79 0.94 20.17
N THR A 27 2.61 1.54 19.97
CA THR A 27 1.65 1.10 18.95
C THR A 27 2.23 1.37 17.56
N SER A 28 2.90 0.38 16.98
CA SER A 28 3.49 0.49 15.64
C SER A 28 3.19 -0.74 14.79
N TYR A 29 3.18 -0.54 13.48
CA TYR A 29 3.10 -1.60 12.47
C TYR A 29 4.36 -1.58 11.61
N LYS A 30 4.85 -2.76 11.22
CA LYS A 30 5.92 -2.92 10.23
C LYS A 30 5.61 -4.11 9.33
N SER A 31 5.76 -3.94 8.02
CA SER A 31 5.65 -5.03 7.05
C SER A 31 6.89 -5.93 7.03
N THR A 32 6.78 -7.04 6.29
CA THR A 32 7.95 -7.78 5.81
C THR A 32 8.86 -6.84 5.00
N GLU A 33 10.17 -6.91 5.23
CA GLU A 33 11.18 -6.10 4.56
C GLU A 33 11.92 -6.97 3.53
N LEU A 34 11.73 -6.69 2.24
CA LEU A 34 12.28 -7.50 1.13
C LEU A 34 13.46 -6.82 0.41
N PHE A 35 13.74 -5.57 0.75
CA PHE A 35 14.90 -4.84 0.26
C PHE A 35 15.35 -3.81 1.28
N THR A 36 16.59 -3.35 1.15
CA THR A 36 17.11 -2.21 1.89
C THR A 36 17.57 -1.16 0.88
N PHE A 37 17.22 0.11 1.10
CA PHE A 37 17.73 1.21 0.30
C PHE A 37 19.25 1.35 0.52
N PRO A 38 20.09 1.34 -0.53
CA PRO A 38 21.56 1.38 -0.36
C PRO A 38 22.13 2.75 0.02
N GLY A 39 21.33 3.82 -0.05
CA GLY A 39 21.72 5.18 0.31
C GLY A 39 21.23 5.61 1.69
N ASP A 40 21.27 6.92 1.95
CA ASP A 40 20.72 7.54 3.16
C ASP A 40 19.54 8.45 2.78
N TRP A 41 18.34 8.14 3.26
CA TRP A 41 17.15 8.97 3.02
C TRP A 41 17.27 10.38 3.61
N ALA A 42 18.15 10.62 4.59
CA ALA A 42 18.43 11.95 5.10
C ALA A 42 19.09 12.86 4.06
N GLU A 43 19.86 12.29 3.13
CA GLU A 43 20.56 13.00 2.05
C GLU A 43 19.71 13.16 0.78
N VAL A 44 18.54 12.51 0.71
CA VAL A 44 17.62 12.62 -0.41
C VAL A 44 16.65 13.79 -0.17
N PRO A 45 16.55 14.77 -1.10
CA PRO A 45 15.67 15.91 -0.94
C PRO A 45 14.19 15.49 -0.91
N ALA A 46 13.46 15.98 0.09
CA ALA A 46 12.01 15.80 0.19
C ALA A 46 11.27 16.85 -0.64
N THR A 47 10.27 16.42 -1.37
CA THR A 47 9.26 17.27 -2.00
C THR A 47 7.95 17.08 -1.25
N ARG A 48 7.45 18.14 -0.62
CA ARG A 48 6.11 18.12 0.00
C ARG A 48 5.06 18.36 -1.07
N VAL A 49 4.17 17.38 -1.26
CA VAL A 49 3.06 17.44 -2.21
C VAL A 49 1.75 17.48 -1.44
N THR A 50 0.95 18.53 -1.63
CA THR A 50 -0.41 18.59 -1.08
C THR A 50 -1.36 17.88 -2.04
N LEU A 51 -2.07 16.87 -1.53
CA LEU A 51 -3.14 16.17 -2.23
C LEU A 51 -4.48 16.65 -1.68
N PHE A 52 -5.50 16.74 -2.53
CA PHE A 52 -6.84 17.21 -2.14
C PHE A 52 -7.92 16.21 -2.47
N TYR A 53 -9.05 16.31 -1.78
CA TYR A 53 -10.21 15.48 -2.01
C TYR A 53 -11.01 15.98 -3.21
N PRO A 54 -11.12 15.21 -4.33
CA PRO A 54 -11.68 15.71 -5.57
C PRO A 54 -13.21 15.52 -5.69
N ALA A 55 -13.87 14.89 -4.69
CA ALA A 55 -15.28 14.54 -4.74
C ALA A 55 -15.64 13.76 -6.03
N GLN A 56 -16.72 14.10 -6.73
CA GLN A 56 -17.09 13.57 -8.06
C GLN A 56 -16.71 14.51 -9.22
N ALA A 57 -15.60 15.27 -9.12
CA ALA A 57 -15.08 16.10 -10.22
C ALA A 57 -14.46 15.24 -11.35
N SER A 58 -15.31 14.54 -12.10
CA SER A 58 -14.92 13.71 -13.25
C SER A 58 -14.44 14.54 -14.45
N TRP A 59 -13.85 13.88 -15.44
CA TRP A 59 -13.55 14.49 -16.74
C TRP A 59 -14.78 15.18 -17.34
N GLN A 60 -15.95 14.53 -17.29
CA GLN A 60 -17.17 15.08 -17.85
C GLN A 60 -17.60 16.37 -17.14
N PHE A 61 -17.38 16.50 -15.84
CA PHE A 61 -17.58 17.78 -15.14
C PHE A 61 -16.55 18.82 -15.59
N LEU A 62 -15.26 18.46 -15.57
CA LEU A 62 -14.16 19.37 -15.89
C LEU A 62 -14.23 19.93 -17.31
N SER A 63 -14.73 19.15 -18.26
CA SER A 63 -14.92 19.56 -19.66
C SER A 63 -16.28 20.19 -19.93
N SER A 64 -17.18 20.30 -18.96
CA SER A 64 -18.52 20.87 -19.17
C SER A 64 -18.57 22.37 -18.88
N PRO A 65 -19.60 23.09 -19.37
CA PRO A 65 -19.84 24.48 -19.00
C PRO A 65 -20.03 24.74 -17.50
N GLU A 66 -20.30 23.70 -16.70
CA GLU A 66 -20.45 23.83 -15.24
C GLU A 66 -19.10 24.09 -14.55
N HIS A 67 -17.99 23.63 -15.14
CA HIS A 67 -16.66 23.99 -14.70
C HIS A 67 -16.23 25.32 -15.37
N PRO A 68 -16.00 26.40 -14.60
CA PRO A 68 -15.66 27.71 -15.18
C PRO A 68 -14.40 27.73 -16.05
N GLY A 69 -13.47 26.79 -15.83
CA GLY A 69 -12.22 26.65 -16.58
C GLY A 69 -12.31 25.76 -17.81
N SER A 70 -13.47 25.19 -18.15
CA SER A 70 -13.61 24.16 -19.19
C SER A 70 -13.13 24.61 -20.58
N ASN A 71 -13.45 25.83 -21.00
CA ASN A 71 -12.97 26.37 -22.28
C ASN A 71 -11.43 26.43 -22.35
N GLY A 72 -10.79 26.82 -21.25
CA GLY A 72 -9.32 26.83 -21.15
C GLY A 72 -8.75 25.42 -21.17
N LEU A 73 -9.34 24.51 -20.40
CA LEU A 73 -8.96 23.10 -20.36
C LEU A 73 -9.01 22.45 -21.75
N LEU A 74 -10.14 22.61 -22.46
CA LEU A 74 -10.33 22.07 -23.82
C LEU A 74 -9.41 22.73 -24.86
N ALA A 75 -8.92 23.94 -24.59
CA ALA A 75 -7.92 24.63 -25.38
C ALA A 75 -6.47 24.27 -24.99
N GLY A 76 -6.25 23.32 -24.06
CA GLY A 76 -4.93 22.85 -23.65
C GLY A 76 -4.35 23.49 -22.39
N THR A 77 -5.13 24.29 -21.66
CA THR A 77 -4.67 24.88 -20.39
C THR A 77 -4.68 23.82 -19.28
N GLY A 78 -3.50 23.46 -18.77
CA GLY A 78 -3.37 22.50 -17.68
C GLY A 78 -3.93 22.99 -16.34
N CYS A 79 -4.35 22.06 -15.49
CA CYS A 79 -5.05 22.32 -14.22
C CYS A 79 -4.28 23.28 -13.30
N THR A 80 -2.95 23.12 -13.21
CA THR A 80 -2.09 23.92 -12.34
C THR A 80 -2.01 25.38 -12.77
N THR A 81 -2.38 25.72 -14.00
CA THR A 81 -2.41 27.12 -14.46
C THR A 81 -3.39 27.95 -13.65
N CYS A 82 -4.53 27.36 -13.27
CA CYS A 82 -5.58 28.03 -12.49
C CYS A 82 -5.56 27.63 -11.01
N HIS A 83 -5.13 26.40 -10.69
CA HIS A 83 -5.32 25.79 -9.37
C HIS A 83 -4.05 25.58 -8.55
N ARG A 84 -2.87 25.96 -9.05
CA ARG A 84 -1.62 25.82 -8.27
C ARG A 84 -1.74 26.52 -6.92
N GLY A 85 -1.46 25.77 -5.84
CA GLY A 85 -1.52 26.27 -4.46
C GLY A 85 -2.94 26.43 -3.92
N GLN A 86 -3.97 25.88 -4.61
CA GLN A 86 -5.37 25.92 -4.17
C GLN A 86 -5.87 24.55 -3.68
N GLU A 87 -5.02 23.53 -3.59
CA GLU A 87 -5.36 22.15 -3.28
C GLU A 87 -6.24 22.07 -2.02
N THR A 88 -5.79 22.66 -0.90
CA THR A 88 -6.56 22.69 0.35
C THR A 88 -7.91 23.40 0.20
N THR A 89 -7.92 24.60 -0.40
CA THR A 89 -9.17 25.37 -0.57
C THR A 89 -10.14 24.69 -1.52
N LEU A 90 -9.65 23.97 -2.54
CA LEU A 90 -10.48 23.14 -3.41
C LEU A 90 -11.07 21.98 -2.62
N GLY A 91 -10.24 21.26 -1.86
CA GLY A 91 -10.67 20.21 -0.97
C GLY A 91 -11.80 20.66 -0.02
N GLU A 92 -11.65 21.82 0.63
CA GLU A 92 -12.64 22.41 1.54
C GLU A 92 -13.97 22.69 0.84
N ARG A 93 -13.93 23.13 -0.41
CA ARG A 93 -15.13 23.36 -1.21
C ARG A 93 -15.78 22.05 -1.68
N LEU A 94 -14.97 21.02 -1.89
CA LEU A 94 -15.40 19.75 -2.48
C LEU A 94 -15.95 18.76 -1.45
N VAL A 95 -15.40 18.68 -0.23
CA VAL A 95 -15.84 17.73 0.83
C VAL A 95 -17.32 17.85 1.23
N ALA A 96 -17.96 18.97 0.93
CA ALA A 96 -19.37 19.21 1.19
C ALA A 96 -20.09 19.88 0.01
N HIS A 97 -19.55 19.73 -1.21
CA HIS A 97 -20.13 20.37 -2.39
C HIS A 97 -21.53 19.80 -2.69
N PRO A 98 -22.57 20.64 -2.86
CA PRO A 98 -23.95 20.17 -2.94
C PRO A 98 -24.25 19.23 -4.11
N SER A 99 -23.55 19.38 -5.24
CA SER A 99 -23.70 18.51 -6.42
C SER A 99 -22.58 17.48 -6.61
N LEU A 100 -21.33 17.85 -6.34
CA LEU A 100 -20.17 16.99 -6.57
C LEU A 100 -19.90 16.03 -5.40
N GLU A 101 -20.44 16.31 -4.23
CA GLU A 101 -20.34 15.43 -3.06
C GLU A 101 -21.72 15.08 -2.51
N PRO A 102 -22.49 14.25 -3.24
CA PRO A 102 -23.84 13.86 -2.81
C PRO A 102 -23.83 12.90 -1.61
N ASP A 103 -22.67 12.37 -1.24
CA ASP A 103 -22.51 11.41 -0.15
C ASP A 103 -21.26 11.68 0.72
N PRO A 104 -21.27 12.80 1.49
CA PRO A 104 -20.12 13.23 2.25
C PRO A 104 -19.76 12.26 3.37
N ILE A 105 -18.46 12.12 3.63
CA ILE A 105 -17.95 11.39 4.79
C ILE A 105 -17.77 12.39 5.93
N GLU A 106 -18.39 12.10 7.09
CA GLU A 106 -18.23 12.90 8.30
C GLU A 106 -16.75 13.01 8.69
N GLY A 107 -16.28 14.24 8.92
CA GLY A 107 -14.90 14.51 9.34
C GLY A 107 -13.84 14.31 8.25
N LYS A 108 -14.21 14.06 6.98
CA LYS A 108 -13.24 13.89 5.90
C LYS A 108 -12.37 15.14 5.77
N LYS A 109 -11.06 14.95 5.88
CA LYS A 109 -10.10 16.04 5.68
C LYS A 109 -10.22 16.55 4.23
N PRO A 110 -10.07 17.85 3.99
CA PRO A 110 -10.12 18.40 2.64
C PRO A 110 -8.86 18.08 1.82
N ALA A 111 -7.72 17.99 2.50
CA ALA A 111 -6.41 17.76 1.90
C ALA A 111 -5.49 17.10 2.91
N ILE A 112 -4.42 16.50 2.39
CA ILE A 112 -3.31 15.94 3.16
C ILE A 112 -2.00 16.32 2.48
N ASP A 113 -0.91 16.28 3.23
CA ASP A 113 0.44 16.42 2.68
C ASP A 113 1.15 15.07 2.64
N VAL A 114 1.85 14.83 1.54
CA VAL A 114 2.73 13.67 1.36
C VAL A 114 4.14 14.19 1.11
N ASP A 115 5.09 13.78 1.94
CA ASP A 115 6.51 13.97 1.67
C ASP A 115 7.01 12.87 0.75
N MET A 116 7.46 13.24 -0.44
CA MET A 116 8.01 12.32 -1.43
C MET A 116 9.51 12.54 -1.58
N LYS A 117 10.26 11.44 -1.56
CA LYS A 117 11.70 11.37 -1.88
C LYS A 117 11.91 10.35 -2.98
N ALA A 118 12.86 10.58 -3.86
CA ALA A 118 13.21 9.65 -4.92
C ALA A 118 14.73 9.52 -5.09
N ALA A 119 15.20 8.31 -5.36
CA ALA A 119 16.59 8.01 -5.65
C ALA A 119 16.70 6.89 -6.68
N TYR A 120 17.86 6.74 -7.33
CA TYR A 120 18.08 5.67 -8.30
C TYR A 120 19.54 5.21 -8.32
N ASP A 121 19.79 3.96 -8.72
CA ASP A 121 21.13 3.46 -9.07
C ASP A 121 21.16 2.94 -10.52
N SER A 122 22.07 2.01 -10.84
CA SER A 122 22.17 1.41 -12.17
C SER A 122 20.97 0.53 -12.52
N ASP A 123 20.27 0.00 -11.51
CA ASP A 123 19.31 -1.09 -11.67
C ASP A 123 17.91 -0.69 -11.21
N TYR A 124 17.80 0.14 -10.16
CA TYR A 124 16.55 0.39 -9.44
C TYR A 124 16.18 1.87 -9.34
N LEU A 125 14.86 2.12 -9.41
CA LEU A 125 14.22 3.31 -8.86
C LEU A 125 13.78 3.02 -7.42
N TYR A 126 14.08 3.96 -6.54
CA TYR A 126 13.63 3.98 -5.14
C TYR A 126 12.76 5.20 -4.89
N MET A 127 11.66 5.01 -4.20
CA MET A 127 10.80 6.11 -3.76
C MET A 127 10.43 5.94 -2.31
N ARG A 128 10.32 7.05 -1.58
CA ARG A 128 9.86 7.06 -0.20
C ARG A 128 8.75 8.09 -0.03
N PHE A 129 7.71 7.69 0.68
CA PHE A 129 6.52 8.47 0.93
C PHE A 129 6.22 8.52 2.43
N GLU A 130 5.88 9.69 2.95
CA GLU A 130 5.48 9.86 4.34
C GLU A 130 4.24 10.75 4.42
N TRP A 131 3.22 10.31 5.16
CA TRP A 131 2.01 11.10 5.40
C TRP A 131 1.39 10.77 6.75
N ASP A 132 0.66 11.73 7.31
CA ASP A 132 -0.05 11.53 8.56
C ASP A 132 -1.33 10.72 8.29
N ALA A 133 -1.50 9.64 9.05
CA ALA A 133 -2.67 8.79 9.04
C ALA A 133 -3.02 8.42 10.48
N GLU A 134 -4.19 8.87 10.95
CA GLU A 134 -4.65 8.65 12.32
C GLU A 134 -4.68 7.16 12.67
N TRP A 135 -4.98 6.31 11.69
CA TRP A 135 -5.06 4.87 11.83
C TRP A 135 -4.26 4.19 10.73
N PRO A 136 -3.58 3.06 11.02
CA PRO A 136 -2.99 2.25 9.97
C PRO A 136 -4.10 1.43 9.29
N GLY A 137 -4.39 1.72 8.03
CA GLY A 137 -5.29 0.91 7.22
C GLY A 137 -4.66 -0.42 6.79
N ILE A 138 -4.38 -1.32 7.74
CA ILE A 138 -3.76 -2.64 7.52
C ILE A 138 -4.77 -3.80 7.44
N MET A 139 -6.05 -3.49 7.52
CA MET A 139 -7.16 -4.45 7.41
C MET A 139 -8.09 -4.08 6.25
N HIS A 140 -8.88 -5.05 5.78
CA HIS A 140 -9.89 -4.86 4.74
C HIS A 140 -11.28 -5.28 5.28
N ASP A 141 -12.24 -5.53 4.39
CA ASP A 141 -13.47 -6.24 4.73
C ASP A 141 -13.19 -7.67 5.24
N LEU A 142 -14.02 -8.14 6.17
CA LEU A 142 -13.88 -9.40 6.90
C LEU A 142 -15.15 -10.26 6.76
N LEU A 143 -15.07 -11.50 7.23
CA LEU A 143 -16.21 -12.33 7.57
C LEU A 143 -16.34 -12.35 9.09
N ARG A 144 -17.58 -12.24 9.60
CA ARG A 144 -17.90 -12.36 11.03
C ARG A 144 -18.87 -13.51 11.23
N TRP A 145 -18.61 -14.37 12.21
CA TRP A 145 -19.52 -15.43 12.59
C TRP A 145 -20.72 -14.85 13.35
N ASP A 146 -21.95 -15.10 12.87
CA ASP A 146 -23.18 -14.62 13.52
C ASP A 146 -23.79 -15.63 14.51
N GLY A 147 -23.17 -16.81 14.65
CA GLY A 147 -23.68 -17.94 15.43
C GLY A 147 -24.23 -19.08 14.57
N SER A 148 -24.47 -18.85 13.28
CA SER A 148 -24.95 -19.85 12.33
C SER A 148 -24.28 -19.75 10.95
N ASN A 149 -23.92 -18.55 10.50
CA ASN A 149 -23.30 -18.29 9.21
C ASN A 149 -22.14 -17.31 9.35
N TRP A 150 -21.24 -17.37 8.38
CA TRP A 150 -20.23 -16.34 8.16
C TRP A 150 -20.83 -15.24 7.29
N VAL A 151 -20.90 -14.02 7.81
CA VAL A 151 -21.49 -12.88 7.12
C VAL A 151 -20.45 -11.80 6.87
N ARG A 152 -20.61 -11.02 5.80
CA ARG A 152 -19.70 -9.90 5.53
C ARG A 152 -19.75 -8.87 6.65
N TRP A 153 -18.58 -8.42 7.07
CA TRP A 153 -18.41 -7.41 8.11
C TRP A 153 -17.27 -6.46 7.75
N GLY A 154 -17.24 -5.27 8.34
CA GLY A 154 -16.31 -4.23 7.96
C GLY A 154 -16.72 -3.53 6.67
N GLY A 155 -15.74 -3.01 5.93
CA GLY A 155 -15.94 -2.30 4.68
C GLY A 155 -15.64 -0.79 4.79
N PRO A 156 -15.68 -0.08 3.65
CA PRO A 156 -15.25 1.31 3.59
C PRO A 156 -16.30 2.28 4.13
N LYS A 157 -15.86 3.46 4.56
CA LYS A 157 -16.74 4.61 4.82
C LYS A 157 -17.30 5.20 3.50
N PRO A 158 -18.51 5.80 3.56
CA PRO A 158 -19.48 5.78 4.65
C PRO A 158 -20.39 4.54 4.62
N ASP A 159 -20.18 3.61 3.67
CA ASP A 159 -21.09 2.51 3.37
C ASP A 159 -21.24 1.55 4.57
N ALA A 160 -20.14 1.16 5.22
CA ALA A 160 -20.19 0.30 6.41
C ALA A 160 -20.89 0.97 7.62
N PRO A 161 -20.50 2.20 8.05
CA PRO A 161 -21.20 2.89 9.14
C PRO A 161 -22.71 3.11 8.90
N LYS A 162 -23.12 3.40 7.66
CA LYS A 162 -24.55 3.53 7.31
C LYS A 162 -25.33 2.23 7.49
N ALA A 163 -24.66 1.09 7.32
CA ALA A 163 -25.23 -0.22 7.59
C ALA A 163 -25.15 -0.62 9.09
N GLY A 164 -24.67 0.27 9.97
CA GLY A 164 -24.47 -0.02 11.40
C GLY A 164 -23.26 -0.94 11.68
N ILE A 165 -22.31 -1.01 10.74
CA ILE A 165 -21.12 -1.85 10.81
C ILE A 165 -19.89 -0.96 10.99
N ASN A 166 -18.96 -1.35 11.87
CA ASN A 166 -17.69 -0.62 12.02
C ASN A 166 -16.91 -0.65 10.69
N ALA A 167 -16.38 0.51 10.28
CA ALA A 167 -15.55 0.56 9.09
C ALA A 167 -14.22 -0.20 9.31
N SER A 168 -13.84 -0.99 8.32
CA SER A 168 -12.56 -1.70 8.24
C SER A 168 -12.16 -1.74 6.78
N TYR A 169 -11.16 -0.96 6.42
CA TYR A 169 -10.70 -0.84 5.06
C TYR A 169 -9.28 -0.29 5.00
N GLU A 170 -8.56 -0.69 3.97
CA GLU A 170 -7.12 -0.48 3.93
C GLU A 170 -6.75 0.92 3.43
N ASP A 171 -5.58 1.38 3.88
CA ASP A 171 -4.92 2.54 3.30
C ASP A 171 -4.21 2.12 2.01
N ARG A 172 -4.06 3.07 1.09
CA ARG A 172 -3.40 2.81 -0.20
C ARG A 172 -2.62 4.02 -0.64
N LEU A 173 -1.49 3.76 -1.28
CA LEU A 173 -0.73 4.74 -2.02
C LEU A 173 -0.72 4.32 -3.49
N THR A 174 -0.93 5.28 -4.38
CA THR A 174 -0.86 5.05 -5.83
C THR A 174 0.05 6.08 -6.47
N VAL A 175 0.91 5.58 -7.37
CA VAL A 175 1.64 6.39 -8.34
C VAL A 175 1.12 5.99 -9.71
N ILE A 176 0.68 6.95 -10.51
CA ILE A 176 0.50 6.77 -11.95
C ILE A 176 1.62 7.47 -12.69
N LEU A 177 2.16 6.87 -13.74
CA LEU A 177 3.31 7.37 -14.47
C LEU A 177 3.13 7.28 -15.99
N SER A 178 3.59 8.30 -16.70
CA SER A 178 3.69 8.33 -18.15
C SER A 178 5.09 8.74 -18.59
N ASP A 179 5.62 8.05 -19.60
CA ASP A 179 6.89 8.34 -20.28
C ASP A 179 6.73 9.29 -21.47
N ARG A 180 5.48 9.70 -21.75
CA ARG A 180 5.10 10.48 -22.93
C ARG A 180 3.84 11.29 -22.71
N ASP A 181 3.59 12.20 -23.63
CA ASP A 181 2.42 13.05 -23.60
C ASP A 181 1.20 12.35 -24.19
N ILE A 182 0.44 11.64 -23.34
CA ILE A 182 -0.77 10.91 -23.76
C ILE A 182 -1.94 11.90 -23.84
N PRO A 183 -2.55 12.13 -25.03
CA PRO A 183 -3.67 13.06 -25.14
C PRO A 183 -4.89 12.55 -24.38
N ALA A 184 -5.76 13.45 -23.93
CA ALA A 184 -6.95 13.06 -23.19
C ALA A 184 -7.84 12.15 -24.04
N PHE A 185 -8.08 12.53 -25.30
CA PHE A 185 -8.79 11.78 -26.35
C PHE A 185 -8.20 12.14 -27.73
N ASP A 186 -8.59 11.42 -28.79
CA ASP A 186 -8.07 11.66 -30.14
C ASP A 186 -8.30 13.11 -30.59
N GLY A 187 -7.22 13.84 -30.89
CA GLY A 187 -7.26 15.25 -31.31
C GLY A 187 -7.45 16.26 -30.16
N ALA A 188 -7.37 15.85 -28.90
CA ALA A 188 -7.41 16.75 -27.76
C ALA A 188 -6.18 17.70 -27.73
N ASN A 189 -6.40 18.95 -27.31
CA ASN A 189 -5.30 19.90 -27.04
C ASN A 189 -4.71 19.76 -25.64
N ILE A 190 -5.25 18.84 -24.84
CA ILE A 190 -4.90 18.61 -23.45
C ILE A 190 -4.59 17.13 -23.28
N SER A 191 -3.65 16.84 -22.39
CA SER A 191 -3.04 15.53 -22.21
C SER A 191 -2.87 15.18 -20.74
N PHE A 192 -2.28 14.03 -20.47
CA PHE A 192 -1.90 13.63 -19.12
C PHE A 192 -0.98 14.64 -18.43
N ALA A 193 -0.02 15.23 -19.14
CA ALA A 193 0.86 16.26 -18.57
C ALA A 193 0.09 17.46 -18.02
N GLY A 194 -0.99 17.87 -18.70
CA GLY A 194 -1.80 19.03 -18.32
C GLY A 194 -2.95 18.74 -17.36
N ALA A 195 -3.58 17.57 -17.48
CA ALA A 195 -4.79 17.21 -16.73
C ALA A 195 -4.60 16.08 -15.72
N GLY A 196 -3.48 15.36 -15.78
CA GLY A 196 -3.10 14.31 -14.82
C GLY A 196 -4.14 13.20 -14.74
N CYS A 197 -4.35 12.67 -13.53
CA CYS A 197 -5.24 11.52 -13.31
C CYS A 197 -6.70 11.78 -13.75
N PHE A 198 -7.12 13.02 -13.96
CA PHE A 198 -8.49 13.36 -14.33
C PHE A 198 -8.89 12.82 -15.71
N ILE A 199 -7.94 12.62 -16.64
CA ILE A 199 -8.24 11.97 -17.94
C ILE A 199 -8.68 10.51 -17.79
N THR A 200 -8.49 9.92 -16.60
CA THR A 200 -8.87 8.54 -16.27
C THR A 200 -10.11 8.44 -15.38
N CYS A 201 -10.70 9.57 -14.97
CA CYS A 201 -11.79 9.64 -14.00
C CYS A 201 -13.11 10.02 -14.69
N HIS A 202 -14.06 9.09 -14.71
CA HIS A 202 -15.29 9.23 -15.51
C HIS A 202 -16.54 8.96 -14.69
N ASN A 203 -17.66 9.54 -15.14
CA ASN A 203 -18.96 9.41 -14.48
C ASN A 203 -19.47 7.96 -14.41
N SER A 204 -19.00 7.08 -15.31
CA SER A 204 -19.35 5.65 -15.34
C SER A 204 -18.62 4.79 -14.32
N MET A 205 -17.59 5.28 -13.65
CA MET A 205 -16.82 4.45 -12.73
C MET A 205 -17.60 4.09 -11.47
N ARG A 206 -17.19 3.01 -10.80
CA ARG A 206 -17.78 2.64 -9.50
C ARG A 206 -17.83 3.78 -8.49
N ALA A 207 -19.00 3.99 -7.89
CA ALA A 207 -19.36 5.07 -6.99
C ALA A 207 -19.40 6.48 -7.61
N MET A 208 -19.49 6.60 -8.95
CA MET A 208 -19.65 7.86 -9.69
C MET A 208 -21.08 8.04 -10.21
N PRO A 209 -21.49 9.26 -10.64
CA PRO A 209 -22.90 9.60 -10.89
C PRO A 209 -23.66 8.75 -11.92
N ARG A 210 -22.95 8.06 -12.83
CA ARG A 210 -23.52 7.28 -13.92
C ARG A 210 -22.93 5.87 -13.98
N GLU A 211 -22.62 5.31 -12.81
CA GLU A 211 -22.20 3.92 -12.68
C GLU A 211 -23.22 2.97 -13.33
N PRO A 212 -22.85 2.19 -14.36
CA PRO A 212 -23.72 1.18 -14.92
C PRO A 212 -23.90 0.02 -13.93
N THR A 213 -25.03 -0.66 -14.02
CA THR A 213 -25.29 -1.86 -13.22
C THR A 213 -24.34 -2.99 -13.62
N ALA A 214 -24.11 -3.94 -12.70
CA ALA A 214 -23.27 -5.09 -12.98
C ALA A 214 -23.76 -5.92 -14.18
N ASP A 215 -25.08 -6.01 -14.38
CA ASP A 215 -25.68 -6.75 -15.50
C ASP A 215 -25.46 -6.03 -16.84
N GLU A 216 -25.54 -4.70 -16.87
CA GLU A 216 -25.19 -3.92 -18.06
C GLU A 216 -23.71 -4.09 -18.43
N VAL A 217 -22.81 -4.10 -17.45
CA VAL A 217 -21.37 -4.31 -17.70
C VAL A 217 -21.12 -5.75 -18.18
N ARG A 218 -21.70 -6.76 -17.54
CA ARG A 218 -21.55 -8.17 -17.97
C ARG A 218 -22.09 -8.42 -19.37
N ALA A 219 -23.15 -7.71 -19.77
CA ALA A 219 -23.71 -7.79 -21.11
C ALA A 219 -22.90 -7.03 -22.18
N ASN A 220 -21.96 -6.16 -21.78
CA ASN A 220 -21.13 -5.42 -22.73
C ASN A 220 -20.21 -6.39 -23.51
N PRO A 221 -20.13 -6.30 -24.85
CA PRO A 221 -19.37 -7.25 -25.65
C PRO A 221 -17.86 -7.20 -25.44
N TYR A 222 -17.32 -6.06 -24.98
CA TYR A 222 -15.89 -5.90 -24.75
C TYR A 222 -15.52 -6.06 -23.27
N LEU A 223 -16.18 -5.33 -22.37
CA LEU A 223 -15.85 -5.34 -20.94
C LEU A 223 -16.45 -6.55 -20.21
N GLY A 224 -17.60 -7.04 -20.66
CA GLY A 224 -18.40 -8.04 -19.95
C GLY A 224 -17.93 -9.47 -20.11
N ASP A 225 -18.83 -10.42 -19.85
CA ASP A 225 -18.53 -11.86 -19.76
C ASP A 225 -17.93 -12.44 -21.06
N ALA A 226 -18.26 -11.84 -22.21
CA ALA A 226 -17.75 -12.26 -23.52
C ALA A 226 -16.34 -11.72 -23.85
N GLY A 227 -15.86 -10.72 -23.10
CA GLY A 227 -14.56 -10.08 -23.31
C GLY A 227 -13.71 -10.13 -22.04
N LEU A 228 -13.50 -8.97 -21.39
CA LEU A 228 -12.63 -8.86 -20.21
C LEU A 228 -13.20 -9.50 -18.92
N GLY A 229 -14.43 -10.02 -18.93
CA GLY A 229 -15.04 -10.68 -17.78
C GLY A 229 -15.32 -9.75 -16.59
N GLN A 230 -15.47 -8.45 -16.84
CA GLN A 230 -15.71 -7.45 -15.80
C GLN A 230 -17.20 -7.33 -15.47
N SER A 231 -17.47 -6.89 -14.24
CA SER A 231 -18.82 -6.59 -13.76
C SER A 231 -18.94 -5.18 -13.20
N ASP A 232 -17.91 -4.36 -13.41
CA ASP A 232 -17.85 -2.97 -12.98
C ASP A 232 -16.95 -2.15 -13.90
N VAL A 233 -17.07 -0.82 -13.84
CA VAL A 233 -16.22 0.13 -14.57
C VAL A 233 -15.19 0.76 -13.63
N ARG A 234 -13.92 0.76 -14.06
CA ARG A 234 -12.77 1.36 -13.35
C ARG A 234 -12.16 2.46 -14.20
N LYS A 235 -10.96 2.93 -13.83
CA LYS A 235 -10.20 3.91 -14.61
C LYS A 235 -9.97 3.38 -16.04
N TYR A 236 -10.03 4.29 -17.01
CA TYR A 236 -9.69 4.04 -18.41
C TYR A 236 -9.31 5.35 -19.10
N LEU A 237 -8.51 5.27 -20.16
CA LEU A 237 -8.12 6.39 -21.01
C LEU A 237 -9.17 6.64 -22.10
N LEU A 238 -9.53 7.90 -22.35
CA LEU A 238 -10.55 8.20 -23.36
C LEU A 238 -10.07 7.97 -24.81
N ILE A 239 -8.76 7.98 -25.06
CA ILE A 239 -8.17 7.58 -26.36
C ILE A 239 -8.49 6.14 -26.75
N THR A 240 -8.96 5.30 -25.82
CA THR A 240 -9.41 3.93 -26.11
C THR A 240 -10.88 3.86 -26.48
N ARG A 241 -11.57 5.00 -26.62
CA ARG A 241 -13.00 5.10 -26.95
C ARG A 241 -13.21 5.62 -28.36
N THR A 242 -14.22 5.10 -29.03
CA THR A 242 -14.65 5.55 -30.36
C THR A 242 -15.57 6.79 -30.28
N GLU A 243 -16.25 6.97 -29.14
CA GLU A 243 -17.14 8.09 -28.89
C GLU A 243 -17.17 8.42 -27.39
N LEU A 244 -17.32 9.71 -27.07
CA LEU A 244 -17.49 10.21 -25.70
C LEU A 244 -18.94 10.63 -25.46
N ASN A 245 -19.44 10.36 -24.26
CA ASN A 245 -20.78 10.75 -23.83
C ASN A 245 -20.77 11.23 -22.36
N GLU A 246 -21.94 11.55 -21.80
CA GLU A 246 -22.09 12.04 -20.42
C GLU A 246 -21.62 11.03 -19.35
N ALA A 247 -21.53 9.74 -19.68
CA ALA A 247 -20.96 8.69 -18.82
C ALA A 247 -19.45 8.46 -19.07
N GLY A 248 -18.88 9.11 -20.09
CA GLY A 248 -17.49 8.99 -20.50
C GLY A 248 -17.20 7.94 -21.56
N GLY A 249 -18.22 7.35 -22.21
CA GLY A 249 -18.03 6.39 -23.31
C GLY A 249 -17.55 5.01 -22.86
N TRP A 250 -17.90 4.56 -21.65
CA TRP A 250 -17.46 3.25 -21.12
C TRP A 250 -17.86 2.07 -22.01
N ASP A 251 -18.98 2.18 -22.73
CA ASP A 251 -19.53 1.17 -23.63
C ASP A 251 -19.04 1.32 -25.08
N LYS A 252 -18.16 2.29 -25.35
CA LYS A 252 -17.66 2.67 -26.68
C LYS A 252 -16.20 2.32 -26.89
N VAL A 253 -15.74 1.18 -26.36
CA VAL A 253 -14.35 0.74 -26.47
C VAL A 253 -13.98 0.52 -27.95
N LYS A 254 -12.78 0.95 -28.35
CA LYS A 254 -12.16 0.61 -29.64
C LYS A 254 -12.01 -0.92 -29.78
N THR A 255 -11.75 -1.40 -30.99
CA THR A 255 -11.53 -2.84 -31.20
C THR A 255 -10.29 -3.34 -30.45
N GLY A 256 -10.20 -4.65 -30.22
CA GLY A 256 -9.04 -5.25 -29.55
C GLY A 256 -7.72 -4.93 -30.26
N ASP A 257 -7.72 -4.92 -31.60
CA ASP A 257 -6.54 -4.60 -32.41
C ASP A 257 -6.10 -3.14 -32.21
N GLU A 258 -7.04 -2.18 -32.23
CA GLU A 258 -6.75 -0.77 -32.00
C GLU A 258 -6.26 -0.51 -30.56
N VAL A 259 -6.81 -1.19 -29.56
CA VAL A 259 -6.35 -1.10 -28.17
C VAL A 259 -4.95 -1.70 -28.02
N GLY A 260 -4.69 -2.84 -28.67
CA GLY A 260 -3.37 -3.48 -28.69
C GLY A 260 -2.29 -2.64 -29.38
N GLU A 261 -2.66 -1.88 -30.42
CA GLU A 261 -1.78 -0.90 -31.06
C GLU A 261 -1.42 0.22 -30.07
N LEU A 262 -2.39 0.79 -29.34
CA LEU A 262 -2.12 1.77 -28.30
C LEU A 262 -1.15 1.24 -27.23
N LEU A 263 -1.33 0.00 -26.77
CA LEU A 263 -0.40 -0.62 -25.82
C LEU A 263 1.01 -0.73 -26.40
N THR A 264 1.14 -1.28 -27.62
CA THR A 264 2.41 -1.48 -28.32
C THR A 264 3.15 -0.16 -28.58
N GLU A 265 2.39 0.89 -28.89
CA GLU A 265 2.92 2.24 -29.06
C GLU A 265 3.28 2.90 -27.73
N GLY A 266 2.91 2.34 -26.58
CA GLY A 266 3.17 2.89 -25.26
C GLY A 266 2.14 3.93 -24.80
N ASN A 267 0.96 3.98 -25.41
CA ASN A 267 -0.15 4.88 -25.03
C ASN A 267 -1.01 4.30 -23.89
N PHE A 268 -0.36 3.95 -22.79
CA PHE A 268 -0.96 3.53 -21.51
C PHE A 268 -0.27 4.26 -20.34
N LEU A 269 -0.93 4.31 -19.19
CA LEU A 269 -0.33 4.82 -17.95
C LEU A 269 0.08 3.65 -17.06
N ASP A 270 1.33 3.66 -16.60
CA ASP A 270 1.77 2.78 -15.52
C ASP A 270 1.05 3.13 -14.22
N MET A 271 0.74 2.17 -13.35
CA MET A 271 0.01 2.39 -12.11
C MET A 271 0.44 1.44 -10.98
N TRP A 272 1.33 1.94 -10.15
CA TRP A 272 1.84 1.25 -8.96
C TRP A 272 0.93 1.50 -7.77
N MET A 273 0.51 0.44 -7.07
CA MET A 273 -0.42 0.59 -5.95
C MET A 273 -0.03 -0.25 -4.73
N TRP A 274 0.50 0.42 -3.70
CA TRP A 274 0.63 -0.19 -2.38
C TRP A 274 -0.73 -0.28 -1.70
N ARG A 275 -0.97 -1.39 -1.01
CA ARG A 275 -2.23 -1.69 -0.32
C ARG A 275 -1.95 -2.23 1.08
N GLY A 276 -2.34 -1.48 2.11
CA GLY A 276 -1.96 -1.77 3.50
C GLY A 276 -2.41 -3.13 4.03
N ALA A 277 -3.50 -3.70 3.50
CA ALA A 277 -3.95 -5.04 3.88
C ALA A 277 -3.58 -6.12 2.86
N ARG A 278 -3.55 -5.77 1.57
CA ARG A 278 -3.51 -6.76 0.47
C ARG A 278 -2.13 -7.05 -0.11
N SER A 279 -1.17 -6.12 0.00
CA SER A 279 0.19 -6.30 -0.54
C SER A 279 1.28 -5.85 0.42
N GLY A 280 1.01 -4.79 1.19
CA GLY A 280 1.92 -4.24 2.19
C GLY A 280 2.49 -5.27 3.18
N PRO A 281 1.67 -6.10 3.86
CA PRO A 281 2.17 -6.98 4.93
C PRO A 281 3.24 -7.98 4.47
N ILE A 282 3.20 -8.37 3.20
CA ILE A 282 4.13 -9.31 2.59
C ILE A 282 5.27 -8.63 1.82
N GLY A 283 5.37 -7.29 1.85
CA GLY A 283 6.51 -6.55 1.30
C GLY A 283 6.38 -6.16 -0.18
N TYR A 284 5.16 -6.10 -0.73
CA TYR A 284 4.90 -5.82 -2.15
C TYR A 284 3.96 -4.62 -2.36
N ALA A 285 3.96 -4.09 -3.57
CA ALA A 285 2.89 -3.28 -4.14
C ALA A 285 2.36 -3.95 -5.41
N ASP A 286 1.10 -3.73 -5.75
CA ASP A 286 0.54 -4.27 -6.99
C ASP A 286 1.05 -3.45 -8.18
N ASP A 287 1.56 -4.11 -9.21
CA ASP A 287 1.82 -3.50 -10.52
C ASP A 287 0.60 -3.61 -11.43
N ASN A 288 0.23 -2.50 -12.07
CA ASN A 288 -0.98 -2.40 -12.89
C ASN A 288 -0.76 -1.32 -13.95
N TYR A 289 -1.65 -1.27 -14.94
CA TYR A 289 -1.70 -0.17 -15.90
C TYR A 289 -3.13 0.29 -16.19
N VAL A 290 -3.24 1.50 -16.74
CA VAL A 290 -4.51 2.07 -17.23
C VAL A 290 -4.44 2.23 -18.75
N LEU A 291 -5.32 1.51 -19.43
CA LEU A 291 -5.56 1.60 -20.87
C LEU A 291 -7.07 1.69 -21.12
N GLU A 292 -7.69 0.67 -21.69
CA GLU A 292 -9.13 0.58 -21.92
C GLU A 292 -9.90 0.24 -20.65
N TYR A 293 -9.18 -0.27 -19.66
CA TYR A 293 -9.60 -0.52 -18.30
C TYR A 293 -8.38 -0.36 -17.36
N ARG A 294 -8.60 -0.50 -16.05
CA ARG A 294 -7.51 -0.61 -15.07
C ARG A 294 -7.16 -2.07 -14.90
N LEU A 295 -6.13 -2.50 -15.60
CA LEU A 295 -5.70 -3.87 -15.75
C LEU A 295 -4.55 -4.15 -14.79
N SER A 296 -4.46 -5.40 -14.33
CA SER A 296 -3.29 -5.85 -13.61
C SER A 296 -2.31 -6.45 -14.61
N ASP A 297 -1.03 -6.27 -14.32
CA ASP A 297 0.06 -6.84 -15.08
C ASP A 297 0.02 -8.37 -15.08
N GLU A 298 0.73 -8.98 -16.03
CA GLU A 298 0.75 -10.43 -16.14
C GLU A 298 1.30 -11.08 -14.86
N GLY A 299 0.60 -12.08 -14.34
CA GLY A 299 1.09 -12.92 -13.25
C GLY A 299 0.04 -13.28 -12.20
N THR A 300 0.55 -13.63 -11.02
CA THR A 300 -0.26 -14.03 -9.86
C THR A 300 -0.22 -12.93 -8.82
N GLY A 301 -1.36 -12.28 -8.57
CA GLY A 301 -1.45 -11.21 -7.56
C GLY A 301 -1.29 -11.67 -6.12
N SER A 302 -1.06 -10.70 -5.23
CA SER A 302 -0.68 -10.81 -3.81
C SER A 302 -1.76 -11.40 -2.88
N PHE A 303 -3.00 -11.58 -3.35
CA PHE A 303 -4.08 -12.07 -2.52
C PHE A 303 -5.13 -12.91 -3.27
N LEU A 304 -5.84 -13.74 -2.52
CA LEU A 304 -7.09 -14.38 -2.88
C LEU A 304 -8.25 -13.72 -2.12
N THR A 305 -9.46 -13.93 -2.64
CA THR A 305 -10.69 -13.48 -1.99
C THR A 305 -11.54 -14.68 -1.62
N GLN A 306 -11.89 -14.80 -0.34
CA GLN A 306 -12.89 -15.75 0.11
C GLN A 306 -14.22 -15.04 0.39
N ASN A 307 -15.29 -15.52 -0.24
CA ASN A 307 -16.65 -15.02 -0.03
C ASN A 307 -17.36 -15.79 1.09
N GLU A 308 -17.08 -17.08 1.16
CA GLU A 308 -17.33 -17.97 2.30
C GLU A 308 -15.96 -18.44 2.83
N PRO A 309 -15.83 -18.91 4.07
CA PRO A 309 -14.55 -19.37 4.58
C PRO A 309 -14.02 -20.58 3.83
N GLU A 310 -12.89 -20.38 3.14
CA GLU A 310 -12.09 -21.45 2.53
C GLU A 310 -10.79 -21.67 3.30
N TRP A 311 -10.34 -20.62 3.99
CA TRP A 311 -9.14 -20.57 4.81
C TRP A 311 -9.42 -19.96 6.17
N MET A 312 -8.71 -20.48 7.17
CA MET A 312 -8.72 -20.00 8.55
C MET A 312 -7.31 -19.98 9.13
N TYR A 313 -7.16 -19.39 10.31
CA TYR A 313 -5.86 -19.35 10.97
C TYR A 313 -5.47 -20.72 11.51
N ASP A 314 -4.17 -21.01 11.43
CA ASP A 314 -3.52 -22.13 12.09
C ASP A 314 -3.40 -21.82 13.59
N GLN A 315 -4.26 -22.42 14.41
CA GLN A 315 -4.26 -22.24 15.86
C GLN A 315 -2.91 -22.57 16.48
N ALA A 316 -2.15 -23.53 15.94
CA ALA A 316 -0.84 -23.89 16.49
C ALA A 316 0.20 -22.78 16.28
N LYS A 317 0.00 -21.89 15.30
CA LYS A 317 0.93 -20.81 14.96
C LYS A 317 0.55 -19.47 15.58
N VAL A 318 -0.73 -19.13 15.60
CA VAL A 318 -1.20 -17.80 16.07
C VAL A 318 -2.09 -17.87 17.31
N GLY A 319 -2.41 -19.07 17.80
CA GLY A 319 -3.18 -19.28 19.03
C GLY A 319 -4.71 -19.24 18.86
N PHE A 320 -5.21 -19.02 17.64
CA PHE A 320 -6.65 -18.99 17.34
C PHE A 320 -6.91 -19.45 15.90
N ASN A 321 -8.15 -19.88 15.65
CA ASN A 321 -8.64 -20.32 14.35
C ASN A 321 -9.30 -19.17 13.55
N ALA A 322 -9.94 -18.27 14.26
CA ALA A 322 -10.47 -17.00 13.80
C ALA A 322 -10.14 -15.94 14.85
N ILE A 323 -10.00 -14.68 14.46
CA ILE A 323 -9.69 -13.60 15.39
C ILE A 323 -10.88 -13.45 16.35
N PRO A 324 -10.73 -13.68 17.66
CA PRO A 324 -11.84 -13.54 18.60
C PRO A 324 -12.30 -12.08 18.70
N GLU A 325 -13.60 -11.82 18.79
CA GLU A 325 -14.14 -10.45 18.93
C GLU A 325 -13.54 -9.71 20.13
N ALA A 326 -13.30 -10.41 21.24
CA ALA A 326 -12.65 -9.81 22.41
C ALA A 326 -11.24 -9.26 22.10
N LYS A 327 -10.49 -9.93 21.21
CA LYS A 327 -9.17 -9.42 20.77
C LYS A 327 -9.31 -8.18 19.90
N PHE A 328 -10.41 -8.06 19.15
CA PHE A 328 -10.69 -6.86 18.37
C PHE A 328 -10.90 -5.64 19.29
N GLU A 329 -11.65 -5.82 20.38
CA GLU A 329 -11.90 -4.75 21.36
C GLU A 329 -10.66 -4.42 22.21
N GLU A 330 -9.87 -5.44 22.57
CA GLU A 330 -8.65 -5.29 23.37
C GLU A 330 -7.49 -4.64 22.59
N LEU A 331 -7.27 -5.07 21.34
CA LEU A 331 -6.12 -4.67 20.52
C LEU A 331 -6.36 -3.39 19.71
N GLY A 332 -7.22 -2.47 20.20
CA GLY A 332 -7.56 -1.20 19.57
C GLY A 332 -6.78 -0.90 18.28
N GLU A 333 -7.44 -1.12 17.13
CA GLU A 333 -6.90 -0.92 15.77
C GLU A 333 -5.95 -1.97 15.17
N PHE A 334 -6.04 -3.23 15.57
CA PHE A 334 -5.53 -4.39 14.81
C PHE A 334 -4.00 -4.46 14.63
N LEU A 335 -3.22 -3.61 15.30
CA LEU A 335 -1.77 -3.51 15.10
C LEU A 335 -1.02 -4.82 15.36
N GLU A 336 -1.51 -5.62 16.29
CA GLU A 336 -0.91 -6.90 16.66
C GLU A 336 -1.53 -8.11 15.94
N LEU A 337 -2.58 -7.90 15.12
CA LEU A 337 -3.27 -9.00 14.46
C LEU A 337 -2.52 -9.42 13.20
N PRO A 338 -2.09 -10.69 13.11
CA PRO A 338 -1.37 -11.15 11.93
C PRO A 338 -2.32 -11.21 10.72
N PRO A 339 -1.88 -10.78 9.52
CA PRO A 339 -2.63 -11.07 8.30
C PRO A 339 -2.76 -12.58 8.09
N LEU A 340 -3.80 -13.00 7.37
CA LEU A 340 -3.96 -14.41 6.98
C LEU A 340 -3.16 -14.67 5.69
N ILE A 341 -2.08 -15.43 5.78
CA ILE A 341 -1.12 -15.68 4.71
C ILE A 341 -1.03 -17.19 4.44
N ARG A 342 -1.22 -17.59 3.17
CA ARG A 342 -1.03 -18.98 2.72
C ARG A 342 0.36 -19.47 3.05
N GLU A 343 0.45 -20.75 3.42
CA GLU A 343 1.71 -21.46 3.71
C GLU A 343 2.47 -20.95 4.95
N VAL A 344 2.14 -19.75 5.46
CA VAL A 344 2.69 -19.18 6.69
C VAL A 344 1.80 -19.46 7.88
N ASN A 345 0.55 -19.00 7.90
CA ASN A 345 -0.37 -19.14 9.04
C ASN A 345 -1.82 -19.46 8.66
N ALA A 346 -2.11 -19.67 7.38
CA ALA A 346 -3.41 -20.12 6.91
C ALA A 346 -3.45 -21.64 6.71
N VAL A 347 -4.56 -22.27 7.12
CA VAL A 347 -4.92 -23.66 6.85
C VAL A 347 -6.29 -23.73 6.18
N PRO A 348 -6.62 -24.81 5.44
CA PRO A 348 -7.97 -25.00 4.91
C PRO A 348 -9.01 -24.88 6.01
N PHE A 349 -10.15 -24.28 5.70
CA PHE A 349 -11.25 -24.14 6.65
C PHE A 349 -11.75 -25.51 7.12
N ASP A 350 -11.81 -25.70 8.44
CA ASP A 350 -12.33 -26.89 9.10
C ASP A 350 -13.73 -26.60 9.68
N PRO A 351 -14.80 -27.17 9.10
CA PRO A 351 -16.16 -26.93 9.56
C PRO A 351 -16.47 -27.55 10.93
N ASP A 352 -15.63 -28.45 11.44
CA ASP A 352 -15.82 -29.09 12.75
C ASP A 352 -15.29 -28.22 13.91
N VAL A 353 -14.56 -27.14 13.59
CA VAL A 353 -14.11 -26.15 14.59
C VAL A 353 -15.30 -25.34 15.08
N SER A 354 -15.42 -25.20 16.41
CA SER A 354 -16.44 -24.36 17.03
C SER A 354 -15.99 -22.90 17.07
N PHE A 355 -16.81 -22.00 16.53
CA PHE A 355 -16.59 -20.56 16.52
C PHE A 355 -17.55 -19.85 17.48
N ASN A 356 -17.08 -18.75 18.09
CA ASN A 356 -17.91 -17.89 18.93
C ASN A 356 -18.55 -16.79 18.08
N VAL A 357 -19.77 -16.39 18.43
CA VAL A 357 -20.42 -15.23 17.81
C VAL A 357 -19.46 -14.04 17.90
N GLY A 358 -19.18 -13.42 16.76
CA GLY A 358 -18.24 -12.31 16.66
C GLY A 358 -16.85 -12.66 16.17
N ASP A 359 -16.47 -13.93 16.12
CA ASP A 359 -15.18 -14.35 15.56
C ASP A 359 -15.04 -13.85 14.11
N LEU A 360 -13.83 -13.38 13.77
CA LEU A 360 -13.53 -12.72 12.50
C LEU A 360 -12.51 -13.50 11.67
N LEU A 361 -12.74 -13.55 10.36
CA LEU A 361 -11.78 -14.03 9.37
C LEU A 361 -11.51 -12.97 8.30
N PRO A 362 -10.25 -12.71 7.93
CA PRO A 362 -9.95 -11.90 6.75
C PRO A 362 -10.60 -12.49 5.49
N ARG A 363 -11.22 -11.63 4.66
CA ARG A 363 -11.63 -12.04 3.32
C ARG A 363 -10.48 -12.09 2.33
N ARG A 364 -9.38 -11.42 2.66
CA ARG A 364 -8.15 -11.39 1.86
C ARG A 364 -7.17 -12.37 2.45
N ILE A 365 -6.79 -13.36 1.66
CA ILE A 365 -5.76 -14.33 2.02
C ILE A 365 -4.53 -13.98 1.21
N LEU A 366 -3.45 -13.62 1.88
CA LEU A 366 -2.22 -13.20 1.22
C LEU A 366 -1.43 -14.39 0.72
N ARG A 367 -0.66 -14.17 -0.34
CA ARG A 367 0.31 -15.10 -0.91
C ARG A 367 1.41 -14.30 -1.60
N GLU A 368 2.58 -14.89 -1.73
CA GLU A 368 3.65 -14.31 -2.52
C GLU A 368 3.19 -14.12 -3.98
N PRO A 369 3.26 -12.90 -4.55
CA PRO A 369 2.93 -12.66 -5.95
C PRO A 369 4.07 -13.11 -6.88
N SER A 370 3.79 -13.27 -8.17
CA SER A 370 4.78 -13.64 -9.19
C SER A 370 4.43 -13.10 -10.56
N GLY A 371 5.42 -12.93 -11.44
CA GLY A 371 5.25 -12.28 -12.76
C GLY A 371 5.44 -10.76 -12.67
N SER A 372 5.05 -10.04 -13.73
CA SER A 372 5.15 -8.58 -13.85
C SER A 372 4.39 -7.86 -12.74
N VAL A 373 3.23 -8.39 -12.34
CA VAL A 373 2.43 -7.86 -11.19
C VAL A 373 3.18 -7.82 -9.85
N ALA A 374 4.35 -8.47 -9.75
CA ALA A 374 5.19 -8.55 -8.55
C ALA A 374 6.47 -7.69 -8.63
N ASP A 375 6.65 -6.86 -9.66
CA ASP A 375 7.90 -6.12 -9.90
C ASP A 375 8.22 -5.04 -8.86
N ILE A 376 7.24 -4.69 -8.03
CA ILE A 376 7.36 -3.64 -7.04
C ILE A 376 7.41 -4.21 -5.63
N LEU A 377 8.56 -4.03 -4.99
CA LEU A 377 8.70 -4.27 -3.56
C LEU A 377 8.35 -3.02 -2.78
N ALA A 378 7.72 -3.20 -1.63
CA ALA A 378 7.32 -2.11 -0.75
C ALA A 378 7.54 -2.46 0.72
N ASN A 379 8.37 -1.68 1.41
CA ASN A 379 8.50 -1.71 2.85
C ASN A 379 7.58 -0.65 3.45
N SER A 380 6.80 -0.98 4.46
CA SER A 380 5.87 -0.04 5.11
C SER A 380 5.99 -0.11 6.63
N LYS A 381 6.00 1.06 7.26
CA LYS A 381 5.94 1.23 8.71
C LYS A 381 4.89 2.27 9.03
N TRP A 382 4.07 2.02 10.05
CA TRP A 382 3.24 3.03 10.66
C TRP A 382 3.61 3.15 12.14
N GLU A 383 3.82 4.38 12.60
CA GLU A 383 4.20 4.69 13.97
C GLU A 383 3.74 6.11 14.29
N ASP A 384 3.17 6.30 15.48
CA ASP A 384 2.73 7.61 15.99
C ASP A 384 1.87 8.42 15.01
N GLY A 385 0.89 7.77 14.36
CA GLY A 385 -0.02 8.44 13.44
C GLY A 385 0.58 8.79 12.08
N ARG A 386 1.69 8.14 11.68
CA ARG A 386 2.39 8.43 10.43
C ARG A 386 2.79 7.17 9.69
N TRP A 387 2.51 7.14 8.39
CA TRP A 387 3.06 6.16 7.46
C TRP A 387 4.45 6.58 6.97
N VAL A 388 5.33 5.59 6.86
CA VAL A 388 6.58 5.64 6.09
C VAL A 388 6.56 4.45 5.13
N LEU A 389 6.55 4.73 3.83
CA LEU A 389 6.54 3.73 2.77
C LEU A 389 7.79 3.90 1.90
N GLU A 390 8.46 2.79 1.59
CA GLU A 390 9.57 2.76 0.65
C GLU A 390 9.24 1.77 -0.46
N MET A 391 9.34 2.18 -1.72
CA MET A 391 9.15 1.34 -2.90
C MET A 391 10.47 1.15 -3.65
N ARG A 392 10.66 -0.05 -4.21
CA ARG A 392 11.74 -0.37 -5.15
C ARG A 392 11.18 -1.08 -6.37
N ARG A 393 11.54 -0.61 -7.56
CA ARG A 393 11.23 -1.24 -8.85
C ARG A 393 12.47 -1.19 -9.73
N ASN A 394 12.66 -2.17 -10.61
CA ASN A 394 13.69 -2.07 -11.65
C ASN A 394 13.44 -0.81 -12.50
N LEU A 395 14.51 -0.15 -12.95
CA LEU A 395 14.41 0.91 -13.96
C LEU A 395 13.83 0.37 -15.28
N ASN A 396 14.22 -0.86 -15.64
CA ASN A 396 13.66 -1.60 -16.77
C ASN A 396 13.25 -3.00 -16.28
N THR A 397 11.96 -3.27 -16.19
CA THR A 397 11.42 -4.58 -15.81
C THR A 397 11.52 -5.60 -16.94
N GLY A 398 11.52 -5.12 -18.19
CA GLY A 398 11.53 -5.94 -19.40
C GLY A 398 10.14 -6.37 -19.87
N ASN A 399 9.07 -5.96 -19.18
CA ASN A 399 7.70 -6.31 -19.54
C ASN A 399 7.06 -5.21 -20.41
N PRO A 400 6.19 -5.58 -21.38
CA PRO A 400 5.56 -4.62 -22.30
C PRO A 400 4.40 -3.83 -21.67
N ASP A 401 3.86 -4.28 -20.54
CA ASP A 401 2.83 -3.63 -19.71
C ASP A 401 3.42 -2.55 -18.76
N ASP A 402 4.74 -2.39 -18.77
CA ASP A 402 5.50 -1.53 -17.88
C ASP A 402 6.15 -0.32 -18.58
N LYS A 403 6.33 0.78 -17.85
CA LYS A 403 7.18 1.90 -18.33
C LYS A 403 8.63 1.69 -17.96
N VAL A 404 9.49 1.78 -18.97
CA VAL A 404 10.93 1.89 -18.78
C VAL A 404 11.28 3.27 -18.23
N VAL A 405 11.94 3.29 -17.08
CA VAL A 405 12.45 4.49 -16.42
C VAL A 405 13.93 4.64 -16.76
N GLU A 406 14.26 5.68 -17.53
CA GLU A 406 15.59 5.99 -18.02
C GLU A 406 16.17 7.18 -17.25
N THR A 407 17.46 7.08 -16.91
CA THR A 407 18.21 8.21 -16.35
C THR A 407 18.31 9.35 -17.37
N GLY A 408 18.18 10.60 -16.91
CA GLY A 408 18.23 11.78 -17.78
C GLY A 408 16.88 12.19 -18.37
N LYS A 409 15.78 11.51 -18.01
CA LYS A 409 14.42 11.79 -18.50
C LYS A 409 13.53 12.38 -17.41
N VAL A 410 12.44 12.99 -17.86
CA VAL A 410 11.34 13.49 -17.03
C VAL A 410 10.09 12.71 -17.39
N TYR A 411 9.34 12.32 -16.37
CA TYR A 411 8.09 11.56 -16.44
C TYR A 411 6.96 12.39 -15.85
N ASP A 412 5.78 12.33 -16.45
CA ASP A 412 4.58 12.89 -15.82
C ASP A 412 4.06 11.87 -14.81
N ILE A 413 3.74 12.32 -13.61
CA ILE A 413 3.21 11.47 -12.54
C ILE A 413 1.97 12.09 -11.88
N GLY A 414 1.18 11.22 -11.25
CA GLY A 414 0.11 11.60 -10.34
C GLY A 414 0.11 10.72 -9.11
N LEU A 415 -0.23 11.31 -7.95
CA LEU A 415 -0.28 10.61 -6.67
C LEU A 415 -1.72 10.49 -6.19
N ALA A 416 -2.03 9.40 -5.50
CA ALA A 416 -3.26 9.26 -4.74
C ALA A 416 -3.05 8.54 -3.41
N ILE A 417 -3.77 8.98 -2.38
CA ILE A 417 -3.80 8.37 -1.06
C ILE A 417 -5.23 8.04 -0.67
N PHE A 418 -5.45 6.78 -0.31
CA PHE A 418 -6.63 6.32 0.39
C PHE A 418 -6.25 6.24 1.87
N ASP A 419 -6.89 7.07 2.68
CA ASP A 419 -6.82 7.04 4.15
C ASP A 419 -8.24 6.90 4.71
N ASP A 420 -8.37 6.86 6.04
CA ASP A 420 -9.68 6.98 6.72
C ASP A 420 -10.67 5.86 6.34
N LYS A 421 -10.12 4.67 6.01
CA LYS A 421 -10.91 3.46 5.71
C LYS A 421 -11.88 3.69 4.55
N VAL A 422 -11.46 4.37 3.50
CA VAL A 422 -12.30 4.71 2.33
C VAL A 422 -11.98 3.88 1.09
N SER A 423 -12.89 3.88 0.12
CA SER A 423 -12.69 3.22 -1.18
C SER A 423 -13.13 4.11 -2.35
N ASN A 424 -12.88 3.64 -3.58
CA ASN A 424 -13.39 4.22 -4.82
C ASN A 424 -13.03 5.71 -4.94
N ARG A 425 -14.00 6.59 -5.19
CA ARG A 425 -13.79 8.03 -5.38
C ARG A 425 -13.35 8.79 -4.12
N ARG A 426 -13.32 8.14 -2.95
CA ARG A 426 -13.20 8.80 -1.63
C ARG A 426 -11.74 9.09 -1.20
N HIS A 427 -10.82 9.18 -2.15
CA HIS A 427 -9.36 9.34 -1.95
C HIS A 427 -8.87 10.75 -2.27
N TYR A 428 -7.67 11.11 -1.83
CA TYR A 428 -7.00 12.34 -2.25
C TYR A 428 -6.19 12.13 -3.51
N VAL A 429 -6.07 13.18 -4.32
CA VAL A 429 -5.27 13.18 -5.55
C VAL A 429 -4.37 14.40 -5.60
N SER A 430 -3.24 14.28 -6.28
CA SER A 430 -2.41 15.43 -6.63
C SER A 430 -2.91 16.09 -7.92
N PHE A 431 -2.54 17.35 -8.13
CA PHE A 431 -2.44 17.87 -9.50
C PHE A 431 -1.29 17.18 -10.26
N PRO A 432 -1.17 17.37 -11.59
CA PRO A 432 -0.03 16.84 -12.35
C PRO A 432 1.31 17.28 -11.76
N LEU A 433 2.26 16.36 -11.70
CA LEU A 433 3.62 16.56 -11.22
C LEU A 433 4.60 15.92 -12.21
N THR A 434 5.86 16.30 -12.13
CA THR A 434 6.94 15.70 -12.91
C THR A 434 7.97 15.00 -12.02
N LEU A 435 8.42 13.82 -12.45
CA LEU A 435 9.51 13.05 -11.84
C LEU A 435 10.73 13.06 -12.77
N GLY A 436 11.82 13.66 -12.33
CA GLY A 436 13.08 13.73 -13.08
C GLY A 436 14.09 12.71 -12.56
N ILE A 437 14.62 11.85 -13.44
CA ILE A 437 15.63 10.86 -13.06
C ILE A 437 17.02 11.45 -13.25
N GLY A 438 17.61 11.99 -12.18
CA GLY A 438 18.91 12.68 -12.24
C GLY A 438 18.86 14.08 -12.89
N VAL A 439 17.67 14.56 -13.25
CA VAL A 439 17.42 15.87 -13.89
C VAL A 439 16.37 16.65 -13.10
N ASP A 440 16.32 17.96 -13.32
CA ASP A 440 15.38 18.83 -12.61
C ASP A 440 13.92 18.58 -13.06
N ALA A 441 13.02 18.52 -12.09
CA ALA A 441 11.58 18.31 -12.19
C ALA A 441 10.93 18.71 -10.85
N ASP A 442 9.61 18.58 -10.71
CA ASP A 442 8.93 18.84 -9.42
C ASP A 442 9.47 17.92 -8.32
N VAL A 443 9.62 16.63 -8.63
CA VAL A 443 10.33 15.65 -7.79
C VAL A 443 11.58 15.20 -8.53
N ARG A 444 12.75 15.40 -7.92
CA ARG A 444 14.03 14.97 -8.50
C ARG A 444 14.53 13.70 -7.83
N ALA A 445 14.63 12.61 -8.59
CA ALA A 445 15.35 11.44 -8.15
C ALA A 445 16.86 11.68 -8.21
N VAL A 446 17.56 11.44 -7.11
CA VAL A 446 19.02 11.62 -7.00
C VAL A 446 19.74 10.27 -7.10
N ALA A 447 20.96 10.25 -7.64
CA ALA A 447 21.74 9.02 -7.66
C ALA A 447 22.02 8.56 -6.22
N SER A 448 21.67 7.31 -5.88
CA SER A 448 22.05 6.73 -4.59
C SER A 448 23.55 6.46 -4.63
N THR A 449 24.30 7.13 -3.76
CA THR A 449 25.68 6.74 -3.50
C THR A 449 25.59 5.63 -2.44
N PRO A 450 26.26 4.48 -2.61
CA PRO A 450 26.29 3.46 -1.57
C PRO A 450 26.73 4.12 -0.27
N ALA A 451 25.96 3.97 0.80
CA ALA A 451 26.38 4.43 2.11
C ALA A 451 27.77 3.81 2.39
N PRO A 452 28.79 4.59 2.79
CA PRO A 452 30.12 4.04 3.05
C PRO A 452 29.96 2.92 4.07
N THR A 453 30.38 1.70 3.69
CA THR A 453 30.35 0.57 4.62
C THR A 453 31.05 1.02 5.89
N PRO A 454 30.40 0.95 7.08
CA PRO A 454 31.08 1.31 8.31
C PRO A 454 32.34 0.46 8.38
N THR A 455 33.51 1.11 8.38
CA THR A 455 34.77 0.40 8.58
C THR A 455 34.60 -0.35 9.90
N PRO A 456 34.76 -1.68 9.93
CA PRO A 456 34.58 -2.43 11.17
C PRO A 456 35.47 -1.76 12.21
N THR A 457 34.83 -1.20 13.25
CA THR A 457 35.57 -0.71 14.40
C THR A 457 36.36 -1.92 14.88
N PRO A 458 37.70 -1.87 14.95
CA PRO A 458 38.48 -3.01 15.38
C PRO A 458 37.93 -3.43 16.74
N THR A 459 37.35 -4.63 16.78
CA THR A 459 36.86 -5.24 18.02
C THR A 459 38.00 -5.15 19.00
N GLN A 460 37.86 -4.35 20.05
CA GLN A 460 38.83 -4.37 21.13
C GLN A 460 38.91 -5.82 21.60
N THR A 461 40.09 -6.41 21.46
CA THR A 461 40.38 -7.71 22.06
C THR A 461 39.97 -7.58 23.53
N PRO A 462 39.10 -8.47 24.05
CA PRO A 462 38.67 -8.35 25.43
C PRO A 462 39.92 -8.26 26.30
N GLN A 463 40.08 -7.12 26.99
CA GLN A 463 41.09 -7.03 28.04
C GLN A 463 40.82 -8.20 28.99
N PRO A 464 41.83 -9.00 29.36
CA PRO A 464 41.63 -10.07 30.33
C PRO A 464 41.08 -9.44 31.60
N THR A 465 39.83 -9.76 31.91
CA THR A 465 39.21 -9.43 33.19
C THR A 465 40.14 -9.99 34.28
N PRO A 466 40.57 -9.20 35.28
CA PRO A 466 41.33 -9.74 36.39
C PRO A 466 40.53 -10.89 37.00
N ALA A 467 41.18 -12.06 37.06
CA ALA A 467 40.57 -13.29 37.52
C ALA A 467 39.91 -13.08 38.90
N PHE A 468 38.77 -13.76 39.07
CA PHE A 468 37.86 -13.74 40.21
C PHE A 468 38.47 -14.33 41.52
N GLU A 469 39.79 -14.22 41.72
CA GLU A 469 40.49 -14.75 42.89
C GLU A 469 40.73 -13.71 44.00
N ALA A 470 40.47 -12.42 43.76
CA ALA A 470 40.68 -11.38 44.77
C ALA A 470 39.54 -11.25 45.81
N VAL A 471 38.38 -11.89 45.59
CA VAL A 471 37.21 -11.76 46.48
C VAL A 471 37.26 -12.77 47.65
N PHE A 472 37.96 -13.90 47.51
CA PHE A 472 38.06 -14.90 48.58
C PHE A 472 39.15 -14.62 49.62
N ALA A 473 40.12 -13.74 49.32
CA ALA A 473 41.17 -13.35 50.27
C ALA A 473 40.67 -12.40 51.38
N LEU A 474 39.68 -11.55 51.10
CA LEU A 474 39.14 -10.62 52.12
C LEU A 474 38.11 -11.26 53.06
N ALA A 475 37.33 -12.25 52.60
CA ALA A 475 36.37 -12.96 53.45
C ALA A 475 37.05 -13.90 54.46
N GLY A 476 38.18 -14.51 54.07
CA GLY A 476 38.97 -15.39 54.96
C GLY A 476 39.64 -14.65 56.12
N LEU A 477 40.14 -13.42 55.90
CA LEU A 477 40.80 -12.62 56.94
C LEU A 477 39.81 -12.08 58.00
N LEU A 478 38.57 -11.77 57.62
CA LEU A 478 37.52 -11.34 58.55
C LEU A 478 37.01 -12.49 59.43
N ALA A 479 36.95 -13.72 58.91
CA ALA A 479 36.56 -14.90 59.69
C ALA A 479 37.61 -15.28 60.77
N ILE A 480 38.90 -15.14 60.46
CA ILE A 480 39.99 -15.38 61.43
C ILE A 480 40.00 -14.30 62.52
N ALA A 481 39.80 -13.03 62.16
CA ALA A 481 39.70 -11.94 63.13
C ALA A 481 38.49 -12.08 64.08
N TYR A 482 37.35 -12.59 63.58
CA TYR A 482 36.17 -12.88 64.39
C TYR A 482 36.40 -14.04 65.38
N MET A 483 37.08 -15.11 64.95
CA MET A 483 37.38 -16.26 65.82
C MET A 483 38.42 -15.94 66.91
N VAL A 484 39.44 -15.13 66.61
CA VAL A 484 40.45 -14.70 67.61
C VAL A 484 39.84 -13.76 68.66
N ARG A 485 38.80 -12.98 68.31
CA ARG A 485 38.10 -12.08 69.24
C ARG A 485 37.12 -12.82 70.17
N ARG A 486 36.58 -13.97 69.76
CA ARG A 486 35.65 -14.78 70.56
C ARG A 486 36.35 -15.66 71.60
N HIS A 487 37.62 -16.01 71.41
CA HIS A 487 38.38 -16.85 72.36
C HIS A 487 39.03 -16.09 73.54
N ARG A 488 38.86 -14.76 73.62
CA ARG A 488 39.35 -13.92 74.73
C ARG A 488 38.23 -13.30 75.57
N ARG A 489 37.07 -13.95 75.66
CA ARG A 489 36.01 -13.62 76.61
C ARG A 489 35.44 -14.88 77.25
#